data_AF-A0A1C0VYT2-F1
#
_entry.id   AF-A0A1C0VYT2-F1
#
_cell.length_a   1.000
_cell.length_b   1.000
_cell.length_c   1.000
_cell.angle_alpha   90.00
_cell.angle_beta   90.00
_cell.angle_gamma   90.00
#
_symmetry.space_group_name_H-M   'P 1'
#
loop_
_entity.id
_entity.type
_entity.pdbx_description
1 polymer ?
#
loop_
_entity_poly.entity_id
_entity_poly.type
_entity_poly.pdbx_seq_one_letter_code
_entity_poly.pdbx_strand_id
1 'polypeptide(L)'
;MTRKALVVGINRYPYFRGEEQPSNLKNACRDAEAIANFLREFGDFKVDILPKTERNGIYLVDEEGFVNRKQLEDAISNLFVKQKDGEIPSTALLFFAGHGLVIDGFGYLCTSDVNQQRQKYGVSLSWVAQQLADSDVLEQIVWLDCCHSGSLTTEIFKPTNHSSQKNNNNISRSIIASCGELEKSYGVDGHGVLTHLLLKALNPHEYRVGFDINSHQVTAVVEQKFKNHRKFKTYAQQPVFFNYGKSISFWSGRSFNFILIPLLLLLIITASIPLISKFYIPQNSSFTQKEKELFTSDDFMDSAKVKIEYNPNQVELQIINNRLSGEIAKFWFKPKNLSEEINYFSLAAEDTIQWMALEEYTNQVLNEIKQDKTVTILESSPGILANKKAYKIIYNSKKAGQQEIVKNMEIWTLFNRKAYIIKYTAKPKDYDKFLSITQSAIASFTIENNNSREKNDPPQKNNPTTGNVDGVIMTPK
;
A
#
# COMPACT_ATOMS: atom_id res chain seq x y z
N MET A 1 -5.88 19.66 -5.38
CA MET A 1 -7.05 19.74 -4.46
C MET A 1 -6.49 19.69 -3.06
N THR A 2 -6.99 20.49 -2.12
CA THR A 2 -6.36 20.57 -0.79
C THR A 2 -6.72 19.39 0.10
N ARG A 3 -5.70 18.82 0.74
CA ARG A 3 -5.82 17.74 1.72
C ARG A 3 -5.38 18.27 3.08
N LYS A 4 -6.12 17.94 4.14
CA LYS A 4 -5.82 18.38 5.53
C LYS A 4 -5.78 17.17 6.45
N ALA A 5 -4.83 17.15 7.38
CA ALA A 5 -4.74 16.10 8.39
C ALA A 5 -4.59 16.72 9.79
N LEU A 6 -5.24 16.11 10.77
CA LEU A 6 -4.99 16.33 12.19
C LEU A 6 -4.39 15.06 12.77
N VAL A 7 -3.15 15.14 13.22
CA VAL A 7 -2.39 13.98 13.70
C VAL A 7 -2.08 14.15 15.19
N VAL A 8 -2.74 13.34 16.00
CA VAL A 8 -2.78 13.47 17.47
C VAL A 8 -2.03 12.31 18.11
N GLY A 9 -1.14 12.62 19.05
CA GLY A 9 -0.41 11.61 19.84
C GLY A 9 -0.26 12.09 21.25
N ILE A 10 -0.88 11.41 22.23
CA ILE A 10 -0.88 11.88 23.63
C ILE A 10 -0.12 10.87 24.50
N ASN A 11 1.07 11.26 24.97
CA ASN A 11 1.82 10.50 25.98
C ASN A 11 1.34 10.82 27.41
N ARG A 12 0.94 12.06 27.70
CA ARG A 12 0.83 12.58 29.08
C ARG A 12 -0.61 12.58 29.61
N TYR A 13 -0.82 11.85 30.71
CA TYR A 13 -2.11 11.59 31.34
C TYR A 13 -2.07 11.72 32.88
N PRO A 14 -1.77 12.90 33.43
CA PRO A 14 -1.49 13.09 34.87
C PRO A 14 -2.64 12.72 35.82
N TYR A 15 -3.88 12.65 35.33
CA TYR A 15 -5.07 12.32 36.13
C TYR A 15 -5.69 10.95 35.83
N PHE A 16 -5.14 10.20 34.85
CA PHE A 16 -5.56 8.85 34.53
C PHE A 16 -4.76 7.86 35.38
N ARG A 17 -5.39 7.19 36.36
CA ARG A 17 -4.68 6.26 37.25
C ARG A 17 -4.63 4.86 36.65
N GLY A 18 -3.44 4.29 36.56
CA GLY A 18 -3.26 2.84 36.64
C GLY A 18 -3.30 2.39 38.11
N GLU A 19 -2.81 1.18 38.39
CA GLU A 19 -2.87 0.57 39.73
C GLU A 19 -2.13 1.39 40.80
N GLU A 20 -0.95 1.95 40.49
CA GLU A 20 -0.16 2.75 41.44
C GLU A 20 0.28 4.14 40.93
N GLN A 21 0.28 4.39 39.62
CA GLN A 21 0.83 5.62 39.01
C GLN A 21 -0.04 6.16 37.86
N PRO A 22 0.16 7.43 37.44
CA PRO A 22 -0.48 7.96 36.24
C PRO A 22 -0.11 7.16 34.99
N SER A 23 -1.12 6.72 34.24
CA SER A 23 -1.02 5.85 33.06
C SER A 23 -0.53 6.62 31.83
N ASN A 24 0.69 7.16 31.91
CA ASN A 24 1.36 7.82 30.79
C ASN A 24 1.80 6.79 29.74
N LEU A 25 1.63 7.13 28.47
CA LEU A 25 2.18 6.38 27.34
C LEU A 25 3.57 6.90 26.96
N LYS A 26 4.31 6.10 26.19
CA LYS A 26 5.67 6.44 25.71
C LYS A 26 5.73 6.67 24.20
N ASN A 27 4.94 5.90 23.44
CA ASN A 27 5.07 5.83 21.98
C ASN A 27 4.06 6.71 21.24
N ALA A 28 2.96 7.15 21.87
CA ALA A 28 1.84 7.80 21.16
C ALA A 28 2.26 9.10 20.45
N CYS A 29 3.13 9.92 21.08
CA CYS A 29 3.69 11.11 20.43
C CYS A 29 4.61 10.75 19.24
N ARG A 30 5.40 9.67 19.36
CA ARG A 30 6.28 9.14 18.30
C ARG A 30 5.49 8.53 17.14
N ASP A 31 4.36 7.87 17.43
CA ASP A 31 3.42 7.34 16.46
C ASP A 31 2.81 8.48 15.62
N ALA A 32 2.36 9.54 16.29
CA ALA A 32 1.87 10.75 15.65
C ALA A 32 2.96 11.46 14.83
N GLU A 33 4.19 11.63 15.33
CA GLU A 33 5.28 12.28 14.58
C GLU A 33 5.66 11.46 13.32
N ALA A 34 5.67 10.13 13.41
CA ALA A 34 5.93 9.26 12.26
C ALA A 34 4.84 9.38 11.18
N ILE A 35 3.56 9.33 11.57
CA ILE A 35 2.43 9.51 10.64
C ILE A 35 2.39 10.93 10.08
N ALA A 36 2.69 11.96 10.88
CA ALA A 36 2.70 13.35 10.43
C ALA A 36 3.76 13.59 9.35
N ASN A 37 4.98 13.12 9.56
CA ASN A 37 6.06 13.23 8.56
C ASN A 37 5.78 12.41 7.31
N PHE A 38 5.23 11.21 7.46
CA PHE A 38 4.83 10.38 6.33
C PHE A 38 3.78 11.09 5.44
N LEU A 39 2.74 11.68 6.05
CA LEU A 39 1.68 12.39 5.33
C LEU A 39 2.16 13.70 4.67
N ARG A 40 3.17 14.37 5.25
CA ARG A 40 3.86 15.52 4.66
C ARG A 40 4.71 15.13 3.44
N GLU A 41 5.46 14.03 3.51
CA GLU A 41 6.43 13.61 2.47
C GLU A 41 5.78 12.95 1.25
N PHE A 42 4.78 12.09 1.49
CA PHE A 42 4.19 11.26 0.44
C PHE A 42 2.77 11.69 0.03
N GLY A 43 2.02 12.32 0.93
CA GLY A 43 0.57 12.48 0.78
C GLY A 43 0.03 13.86 0.45
N ASP A 44 0.86 14.90 0.32
CA ASP A 44 0.42 16.27 0.01
C ASP A 44 -0.64 16.79 1.02
N PHE A 45 -0.53 16.37 2.29
CA PHE A 45 -1.40 16.82 3.37
C PHE A 45 -0.82 18.08 4.04
N LYS A 46 -1.67 19.10 4.21
CA LYS A 46 -1.46 20.15 5.23
C LYS A 46 -1.69 19.50 6.60
N VAL A 47 -0.62 19.18 7.34
CA VAL A 47 -0.69 18.43 8.61
C VAL A 47 -0.60 19.34 9.84
N ASP A 48 -1.73 19.49 10.54
CA ASP A 48 -1.79 19.96 11.93
C ASP A 48 -1.52 18.81 12.91
N ILE A 49 -0.97 19.14 14.08
CA ILE A 49 -0.53 18.18 15.09
C ILE A 49 -0.94 18.58 16.50
N LEU A 50 -1.18 17.61 17.39
CA LEU A 50 -1.44 17.84 18.81
C LEU A 50 -0.82 16.73 19.70
N PRO A 51 -0.20 17.09 20.85
CA PRO A 51 0.21 18.43 21.26
C PRO A 51 1.33 18.96 20.34
N LYS A 52 1.50 20.28 20.28
CA LYS A 52 2.36 20.96 19.30
C LYS A 52 3.47 21.75 19.99
N THR A 53 4.72 21.48 19.61
CA THR A 53 5.89 22.30 19.92
C THR A 53 6.52 22.85 18.64
N GLU A 54 7.40 23.84 18.76
CA GLU A 54 8.16 24.40 17.65
C GLU A 54 9.66 24.33 17.96
N ARG A 55 10.46 23.85 17.00
CA ARG A 55 11.92 23.86 17.09
C ARG A 55 12.49 24.29 15.74
N ASN A 56 13.28 25.37 15.73
CA ASN A 56 13.92 25.92 14.53
C ASN A 56 12.94 26.20 13.35
N GLY A 57 11.72 26.69 13.65
CA GLY A 57 10.67 26.95 12.65
C GLY A 57 9.92 25.69 12.18
N ILE A 58 10.23 24.51 12.71
CA ILE A 58 9.56 23.24 12.39
C ILE A 58 8.60 22.88 13.53
N TYR A 59 7.35 22.54 13.17
CA TYR A 59 6.33 22.09 14.11
C TYR A 59 6.36 20.58 14.31
N LEU A 60 6.59 20.17 15.55
CA LEU A 60 6.77 18.78 16.00
C LEU A 60 5.77 18.41 17.09
N VAL A 61 5.50 17.12 17.27
CA VAL A 61 4.68 16.62 18.38
C VAL A 61 5.43 16.77 19.69
N ASP A 62 4.76 17.30 20.71
CA ASP A 62 5.37 17.53 22.03
C ASP A 62 5.23 16.30 22.94
N GLU A 63 6.31 15.57 23.19
CA GLU A 63 6.28 14.37 24.04
C GLU A 63 5.86 14.65 25.49
N GLU A 64 6.11 15.87 25.99
CA GLU A 64 5.72 16.33 27.34
C GLU A 64 4.43 17.16 27.33
N GLY A 65 3.89 17.46 26.15
CA GLY A 65 2.74 18.34 25.98
C GLY A 65 1.42 17.74 26.47
N PHE A 66 0.53 18.61 26.95
CA PHE A 66 -0.83 18.24 27.33
C PHE A 66 -1.84 18.68 26.26
N VAL A 67 -2.81 17.81 25.97
CA VAL A 67 -3.99 18.14 25.15
C VAL A 67 -5.22 17.95 26.01
N ASN A 68 -6.02 19.00 26.24
CA ASN A 68 -7.30 18.89 26.95
C ASN A 68 -8.46 18.62 25.99
N ARG A 69 -9.61 18.17 26.53
CA ARG A 69 -10.83 17.86 25.77
C ARG A 69 -11.19 18.94 24.74
N LYS A 70 -11.24 20.21 25.14
CA LYS A 70 -11.65 21.32 24.26
C LYS A 70 -10.65 21.55 23.13
N GLN A 71 -9.35 21.43 23.37
CA GLN A 71 -8.34 21.56 22.30
C GLN A 71 -8.54 20.50 21.21
N LEU A 72 -8.87 19.27 21.59
CA LEU A 72 -9.13 18.19 20.65
C LEU A 72 -10.48 18.34 19.93
N GLU A 73 -11.55 18.74 20.64
CA GLU A 73 -12.86 19.06 20.03
C GLU A 73 -12.75 20.23 19.02
N ASP A 74 -12.09 21.32 19.40
CA ASP A 74 -11.88 22.47 18.52
C ASP A 74 -11.10 22.04 17.27
N ALA A 75 -10.05 21.23 17.41
CA ALA A 75 -9.22 20.79 16.30
C ALA A 75 -9.97 19.84 15.34
N ILE A 76 -10.71 18.84 15.86
CA ILE A 76 -11.52 17.93 15.04
C ILE A 76 -12.64 18.71 14.32
N SER A 77 -13.27 19.68 14.99
CA SER A 77 -14.29 20.53 14.36
C SER A 77 -13.69 21.42 13.28
N ASN A 78 -12.49 22.00 13.48
CA ASN A 78 -11.79 22.79 12.45
C ASN A 78 -11.44 21.94 11.20
N LEU A 79 -11.13 20.65 11.38
CA LEU A 79 -10.79 19.74 10.27
C LEU A 79 -12.00 19.42 9.40
N PHE A 80 -13.13 19.03 10.02
CA PHE A 80 -14.28 18.47 9.31
C PHE A 80 -15.43 19.47 9.07
N VAL A 81 -15.73 20.40 9.99
CA VAL A 81 -16.99 21.19 9.98
C VAL A 81 -16.78 22.71 9.93
N LYS A 82 -15.67 23.22 10.46
CA LYS A 82 -15.43 24.66 10.71
C LYS A 82 -14.04 25.08 10.23
N GLN A 83 -13.74 24.87 8.95
CA GLN A 83 -12.44 25.21 8.37
C GLN A 83 -12.19 26.73 8.46
N LYS A 84 -11.28 27.12 9.36
CA LYS A 84 -10.98 28.53 9.71
C LYS A 84 -10.61 29.40 8.51
N ASP A 85 -9.93 28.80 7.54
CA ASP A 85 -9.43 29.43 6.32
C ASP A 85 -10.46 29.45 5.18
N GLY A 86 -11.71 29.02 5.42
CA GLY A 86 -12.79 28.94 4.42
C GLY A 86 -12.62 27.83 3.38
N GLU A 87 -11.40 27.32 3.20
CA GLU A 87 -11.09 26.21 2.30
C GLU A 87 -11.51 24.86 2.90
N ILE A 88 -12.64 24.33 2.42
CA ILE A 88 -13.06 22.93 2.61
C ILE A 88 -12.09 22.02 1.84
N PRO A 89 -11.37 21.10 2.51
CA PRO A 89 -10.48 20.18 1.80
C PRO A 89 -11.28 19.13 1.01
N SER A 90 -10.68 18.55 -0.04
CA SER A 90 -11.22 17.35 -0.69
C SER A 90 -11.12 16.13 0.22
N THR A 91 -9.98 16.03 0.93
CA THR A 91 -9.62 14.92 1.80
C THR A 91 -9.28 15.43 3.20
N ALA A 92 -9.97 14.92 4.23
CA ALA A 92 -9.66 15.19 5.64
C ALA A 92 -9.30 13.89 6.37
N LEU A 93 -8.19 13.91 7.11
CA LEU A 93 -7.64 12.74 7.82
C LEU A 93 -7.45 13.03 9.31
N LEU A 94 -8.12 12.28 10.19
CA LEU A 94 -7.85 12.27 11.63
C LEU A 94 -7.02 11.03 11.99
N PHE A 95 -5.82 11.23 12.53
CA PHE A 95 -5.06 10.19 13.22
C PHE A 95 -5.05 10.46 14.72
N PHE A 96 -5.28 9.43 15.53
CA PHE A 96 -5.15 9.50 16.98
C PHE A 96 -4.41 8.27 17.52
N ALA A 97 -3.28 8.50 18.19
CA ALA A 97 -2.62 7.54 19.06
C ALA A 97 -2.75 8.00 20.53
N GLY A 98 -3.12 7.08 21.42
CA GLY A 98 -3.33 7.41 22.83
C GLY A 98 -4.15 6.38 23.58
N HIS A 99 -4.67 6.76 24.75
CA HIS A 99 -5.65 5.96 25.48
C HIS A 99 -7.05 6.10 24.90
N GLY A 100 -7.83 5.02 25.02
CA GLY A 100 -9.26 4.99 24.72
C GLY A 100 -10.01 4.28 25.85
N LEU A 101 -11.25 4.71 26.10
CA LEU A 101 -12.13 4.17 27.13
C LEU A 101 -13.48 3.79 26.54
N VAL A 102 -14.10 2.72 27.07
CA VAL A 102 -15.56 2.53 27.03
C VAL A 102 -16.12 2.91 28.40
N ILE A 103 -17.18 3.72 28.43
CA ILE A 103 -18.01 3.97 29.60
C ILE A 103 -19.46 3.79 29.17
N ASP A 104 -20.22 2.94 29.86
CA ASP A 104 -21.65 2.68 29.61
C ASP A 104 -22.01 2.34 28.15
N GLY A 105 -21.09 1.70 27.42
CA GLY A 105 -21.26 1.36 26.00
C GLY A 105 -20.88 2.48 25.02
N PHE A 106 -20.35 3.61 25.49
CA PHE A 106 -19.87 4.73 24.67
C PHE A 106 -18.34 4.81 24.68
N GLY A 107 -17.75 4.98 23.48
CA GLY A 107 -16.31 5.07 23.31
C GLY A 107 -15.78 6.50 23.36
N TYR A 108 -14.60 6.70 23.95
CA TYR A 108 -13.96 8.00 24.12
C TYR A 108 -12.46 7.97 23.76
N LEU A 109 -12.00 9.02 23.08
CA LEU A 109 -10.58 9.35 22.89
C LEU A 109 -10.09 10.13 24.11
N CYS A 110 -9.16 9.56 24.88
CA CYS A 110 -8.76 10.16 26.15
C CYS A 110 -7.79 11.33 25.93
N THR A 111 -8.11 12.47 26.54
CA THR A 111 -7.27 13.67 26.62
C THR A 111 -6.46 13.70 27.93
N SER A 112 -5.43 14.54 28.02
CA SER A 112 -4.57 14.65 29.21
C SER A 112 -5.32 15.04 30.49
N ASP A 113 -6.50 15.67 30.35
CA ASP A 113 -7.39 16.04 31.47
C ASP A 113 -8.43 14.95 31.82
N VAL A 114 -8.30 13.73 31.27
CA VAL A 114 -9.13 12.56 31.59
C VAL A 114 -9.05 12.22 33.08
N ASN A 115 -10.21 12.08 33.71
CA ASN A 115 -10.36 11.78 35.13
C ASN A 115 -11.72 11.10 35.33
N GLN A 116 -11.73 9.77 35.47
CA GLN A 116 -12.96 8.97 35.59
C GLN A 116 -13.77 9.32 36.84
N GLN A 117 -13.10 9.62 37.97
CA GLN A 117 -13.76 10.03 39.22
C GLN A 117 -14.53 11.36 39.08
N ARG A 118 -14.17 12.19 38.10
CA ARG A 118 -14.83 13.46 37.76
C ARG A 118 -15.60 13.39 36.43
N GLN A 119 -15.89 12.17 35.95
CA GLN A 119 -16.63 11.90 34.70
C GLN A 119 -16.04 12.60 33.45
N LYS A 120 -14.74 12.88 33.47
CA LYS A 120 -14.00 13.43 32.33
C LYS A 120 -13.38 12.28 31.54
N TYR A 121 -13.98 11.88 30.43
CA TYR A 121 -13.49 10.75 29.63
C TYR A 121 -12.68 11.15 28.39
N GLY A 122 -12.68 12.44 28.04
CA GLY A 122 -12.11 12.97 26.80
C GLY A 122 -13.20 13.24 25.76
N VAL A 123 -12.92 12.95 24.48
CA VAL A 123 -13.81 13.26 23.35
C VAL A 123 -14.59 12.01 22.94
N SER A 124 -15.92 12.09 22.89
CA SER A 124 -16.77 10.94 22.51
C SER A 124 -16.63 10.60 21.03
N LEU A 125 -16.47 9.30 20.71
CA LEU A 125 -16.46 8.81 19.33
C LEU A 125 -17.81 9.05 18.62
N SER A 126 -18.93 9.03 19.34
CA SER A 126 -20.25 9.40 18.80
C SER A 126 -20.31 10.88 18.39
N TRP A 127 -19.63 11.76 19.12
CA TRP A 127 -19.49 13.17 18.72
C TRP A 127 -18.56 13.32 17.51
N VAL A 128 -17.46 12.56 17.43
CA VAL A 128 -16.61 12.53 16.22
C VAL A 128 -17.40 12.03 15.01
N ALA A 129 -18.25 11.01 15.18
CA ALA A 129 -19.14 10.52 14.13
C ALA A 129 -20.12 11.60 13.64
N GLN A 130 -20.68 12.41 14.56
CA GLN A 130 -21.51 13.55 14.19
C GLN A 130 -20.70 14.59 13.39
N GLN A 131 -19.46 14.90 13.77
CA GLN A 131 -18.60 15.80 12.98
C GLN A 131 -18.34 15.26 11.56
N LEU A 132 -18.28 13.93 11.34
CA LEU A 132 -18.20 13.33 10.01
C LEU A 132 -19.53 13.35 9.23
N ALA A 133 -20.67 13.34 9.91
CA ALA A 133 -22.00 13.41 9.31
C ALA A 133 -22.39 14.83 8.88
N ASP A 134 -21.98 15.84 9.66
CA ASP A 134 -22.23 17.26 9.40
C ASP A 134 -21.21 17.88 8.40
N SER A 135 -20.13 17.16 8.10
CA SER A 135 -19.02 17.64 7.26
C SER A 135 -19.37 17.73 5.77
N ASP A 136 -18.96 18.84 5.15
CA ASP A 136 -18.95 19.00 3.68
C ASP A 136 -17.72 18.37 2.99
N VAL A 137 -16.78 17.80 3.75
CA VAL A 137 -15.61 17.10 3.18
C VAL A 137 -16.04 15.76 2.60
N LEU A 138 -15.71 15.54 1.32
CA LEU A 138 -16.15 14.35 0.58
C LEU A 138 -15.35 13.09 0.90
N GLU A 139 -14.03 13.19 1.09
CA GLU A 139 -13.18 12.05 1.46
C GLU A 139 -12.74 12.16 2.93
N GLN A 140 -13.24 11.25 3.77
CA GLN A 140 -13.06 11.32 5.23
C GLN A 140 -12.29 10.09 5.72
N ILE A 141 -11.14 10.30 6.36
CA ILE A 141 -10.27 9.22 6.85
C ILE A 141 -10.13 9.34 8.38
N VAL A 142 -10.26 8.23 9.11
CA VAL A 142 -10.05 8.19 10.57
C VAL A 142 -9.22 6.96 10.97
N TRP A 143 -8.09 7.19 11.61
CA TRP A 143 -7.17 6.15 12.11
C TRP A 143 -7.01 6.26 13.62
N LEU A 144 -7.41 5.21 14.36
CA LEU A 144 -7.46 5.22 15.83
C LEU A 144 -6.54 4.11 16.40
N ASP A 145 -5.29 4.42 16.67
CA ASP A 145 -4.38 3.53 17.41
C ASP A 145 -4.50 3.76 18.92
N CYS A 146 -5.71 3.50 19.42
CA CYS A 146 -6.04 3.50 20.84
C CYS A 146 -6.88 2.27 21.18
N CYS A 147 -6.68 1.72 22.38
CA CYS A 147 -7.45 0.56 22.85
C CYS A 147 -8.95 0.89 22.92
N HIS A 148 -9.80 -0.15 22.98
CA HIS A 148 -11.27 -0.05 23.03
C HIS A 148 -12.01 0.62 21.87
N SER A 149 -11.33 1.30 20.94
CA SER A 149 -12.02 2.02 19.85
C SER A 149 -12.88 1.10 18.97
N GLY A 150 -12.32 -0.03 18.52
CA GLY A 150 -12.94 -0.85 17.48
C GLY A 150 -14.19 -1.67 17.87
N SER A 151 -14.55 -1.77 19.15
CA SER A 151 -15.79 -2.46 19.57
C SER A 151 -17.05 -1.65 19.25
N LEU A 152 -16.89 -0.33 19.05
CA LEU A 152 -18.01 0.62 18.88
C LEU A 152 -17.93 1.41 17.57
N THR A 153 -16.75 1.51 16.94
CA THR A 153 -16.56 2.26 15.68
C THR A 153 -17.49 1.83 14.56
N THR A 154 -17.69 0.52 14.36
CA THR A 154 -18.32 0.01 13.13
C THR A 154 -19.80 0.36 13.01
N GLU A 155 -20.52 0.54 14.11
CA GLU A 155 -21.91 1.00 14.06
C GLU A 155 -22.02 2.53 14.10
N ILE A 156 -21.27 3.21 14.98
CA ILE A 156 -21.40 4.67 15.15
C ILE A 156 -20.96 5.48 13.92
N PHE A 157 -20.05 4.96 13.08
CA PHE A 157 -19.56 5.66 11.89
C PHE A 157 -20.28 5.31 10.58
N LYS A 158 -21.22 4.35 10.60
CA LYS A 158 -22.10 4.09 9.44
C LYS A 158 -22.93 5.32 9.13
N PRO A 159 -23.08 5.72 7.85
CA PRO A 159 -24.18 6.57 7.42
C PRO A 159 -25.51 5.92 7.82
N THR A 160 -26.23 6.52 8.76
CA THR A 160 -27.59 6.13 9.10
C THR A 160 -28.57 6.89 8.21
N ASN A 161 -29.65 6.24 7.79
CA ASN A 161 -30.70 6.90 6.99
C ASN A 161 -31.54 7.92 7.79
N HIS A 162 -31.15 8.23 9.03
CA HIS A 162 -31.87 9.10 9.95
C HIS A 162 -31.27 10.51 10.01
N SER A 163 -31.70 11.34 9.06
CA SER A 163 -31.96 12.77 9.29
C SER A 163 -30.86 13.63 9.94
N SER A 164 -29.65 13.63 9.38
CA SER A 164 -28.73 14.79 9.50
C SER A 164 -27.75 14.89 8.33
N GLN A 165 -27.29 13.75 7.81
CA GLN A 165 -26.34 13.71 6.70
C GLN A 165 -26.92 14.39 5.45
N LYS A 166 -26.27 15.48 4.99
CA LYS A 166 -26.59 16.13 3.71
C LYS A 166 -26.58 15.08 2.59
N ASN A 167 -27.51 15.17 1.64
CA ASN A 167 -27.77 14.19 0.57
C ASN A 167 -26.66 14.12 -0.51
N ASN A 168 -25.40 13.94 -0.09
CA ASN A 168 -24.23 13.78 -0.93
C ASN A 168 -23.89 12.29 -1.09
N ASN A 169 -24.44 11.67 -2.13
CA ASN A 169 -24.10 10.29 -2.57
C ASN A 169 -22.62 10.11 -2.99
N ASN A 170 -21.81 11.16 -2.88
CA ASN A 170 -20.38 11.19 -3.19
C ASN A 170 -19.47 11.10 -1.95
N ILE A 171 -20.00 11.13 -0.72
CA ILE A 171 -19.18 10.99 0.50
C ILE A 171 -18.55 9.60 0.53
N SER A 172 -17.24 9.56 0.76
CA SER A 172 -16.45 8.34 0.91
C SER A 172 -15.74 8.38 2.27
N ARG A 173 -15.81 7.27 3.02
CA ARG A 173 -15.18 7.13 4.35
C ARG A 173 -14.22 5.96 4.37
N SER A 174 -13.08 6.12 5.06
CA SER A 174 -12.18 5.02 5.41
C SER A 174 -11.75 5.12 6.87
N ILE A 175 -12.06 4.10 7.66
CA ILE A 175 -11.82 4.09 9.10
C ILE A 175 -11.10 2.80 9.47
N ILE A 176 -10.01 2.93 10.23
CA ILE A 176 -9.24 1.81 10.77
C ILE A 176 -8.98 2.07 12.25
N ALA A 177 -9.37 1.14 13.12
CA ALA A 177 -9.38 1.35 14.57
C ALA A 177 -8.93 0.11 15.36
N SER A 178 -8.16 0.30 16.42
CA SER A 178 -7.64 -0.77 17.27
C SER A 178 -8.70 -1.25 18.30
N CYS A 179 -9.33 -2.40 18.08
CA CYS A 179 -10.22 -3.04 19.06
C CYS A 179 -9.41 -3.90 20.02
N GLY A 180 -9.50 -3.70 21.35
CA GLY A 180 -8.83 -4.57 22.32
C GLY A 180 -9.01 -4.14 23.77
N GLU A 181 -8.79 -5.07 24.70
CA GLU A 181 -8.97 -4.90 26.14
C GLU A 181 -7.93 -3.97 26.79
N LEU A 182 -8.25 -3.51 28.01
CA LEU A 182 -7.63 -2.32 28.64
C LEU A 182 -6.17 -2.53 29.09
N GLU A 183 -5.77 -3.77 29.36
CA GLU A 183 -4.59 -4.06 30.19
C GLU A 183 -3.24 -4.04 29.45
N LYS A 184 -3.22 -4.15 28.12
CA LYS A 184 -1.98 -4.36 27.35
C LYS A 184 -1.94 -3.55 26.07
N SER A 185 -1.26 -2.39 26.13
CA SER A 185 -0.80 -1.68 24.94
C SER A 185 0.38 -2.45 24.32
N TYR A 186 0.17 -2.96 23.11
CA TYR A 186 1.20 -3.72 22.41
C TYR A 186 2.06 -2.78 21.54
N GLY A 187 3.39 -2.97 21.59
CA GLY A 187 4.36 -2.18 20.83
C GLY A 187 5.19 -3.03 19.87
N VAL A 188 5.55 -2.45 18.72
CA VAL A 188 6.35 -3.09 17.66
C VAL A 188 7.28 -2.06 17.05
N ASP A 189 8.59 -2.33 17.02
CA ASP A 189 9.63 -1.44 16.46
C ASP A 189 9.62 0.00 17.04
N GLY A 190 9.08 0.17 18.25
CA GLY A 190 8.91 1.47 18.93
C GLY A 190 7.57 2.17 18.67
N HIS A 191 6.63 1.51 17.99
CA HIS A 191 5.34 2.05 17.55
C HIS A 191 4.15 1.24 18.06
N GLY A 192 2.95 1.82 18.08
CA GLY A 192 1.69 1.09 18.27
C GLY A 192 1.43 0.09 17.13
N VAL A 193 0.62 -0.95 17.38
CA VAL A 193 0.40 -2.05 16.41
C VAL A 193 -0.25 -1.55 15.13
N LEU A 194 -1.29 -0.72 15.22
CA LEU A 194 -1.93 -0.17 14.04
C LEU A 194 -1.02 0.83 13.33
N THR A 195 -0.28 1.67 14.06
CA THR A 195 0.68 2.62 13.49
C THR A 195 1.78 1.91 12.70
N HIS A 196 2.36 0.85 13.26
CA HIS A 196 3.33 -0.02 12.58
C HIS A 196 2.77 -0.63 11.29
N LEU A 197 1.52 -1.10 11.33
CA LEU A 197 0.85 -1.69 10.16
C LEU A 197 0.49 -0.63 9.11
N LEU A 198 0.04 0.55 9.52
CA LEU A 198 -0.24 1.70 8.65
C LEU A 198 1.04 2.14 7.93
N LEU A 199 2.14 2.41 8.65
CA LEU A 199 3.41 2.78 8.02
C LEU A 199 3.88 1.74 6.99
N LYS A 200 3.71 0.44 7.27
CA LYS A 200 4.01 -0.66 6.34
C LYS A 200 2.96 -0.91 5.24
N ALA A 201 1.77 -0.32 5.32
CA ALA A 201 0.73 -0.37 4.30
C ALA A 201 0.74 0.88 3.41
N LEU A 202 1.29 1.98 3.93
CA LEU A 202 1.34 3.29 3.28
C LEU A 202 2.66 3.52 2.52
N ASN A 203 3.78 2.95 3.00
CA ASN A 203 5.12 3.06 2.40
C ASN A 203 5.08 2.87 0.87
N PRO A 204 5.27 3.93 0.05
CA PRO A 204 5.21 3.80 -1.40
C PRO A 204 6.34 2.95 -1.97
N HIS A 205 7.41 2.71 -1.21
CA HIS A 205 8.49 1.80 -1.60
C HIS A 205 8.14 0.31 -1.42
N GLU A 206 6.92 -0.03 -0.97
CA GLU A 206 6.36 -1.40 -1.08
C GLU A 206 5.65 -1.65 -2.44
N TYR A 207 5.34 -0.59 -3.21
CA TYR A 207 4.44 -0.66 -4.38
C TYR A 207 5.09 -0.09 -5.64
N ARG A 208 4.86 -0.73 -6.81
CA ARG A 208 5.43 -0.30 -8.11
C ARG A 208 5.24 1.20 -8.38
N VAL A 209 6.20 1.84 -9.04
CA VAL A 209 5.98 3.15 -9.67
C VAL A 209 4.70 3.11 -10.52
N GLY A 210 3.80 4.08 -10.32
CA GLY A 210 2.49 4.15 -11.00
C GLY A 210 1.34 3.41 -10.30
N PHE A 211 1.62 2.50 -9.35
CA PHE A 211 0.56 1.77 -8.65
C PHE A 211 -0.17 2.66 -7.63
N ASP A 212 -1.40 3.07 -7.90
CA ASP A 212 -2.18 3.91 -6.98
C ASP A 212 -2.54 3.19 -5.67
N ILE A 213 -2.04 3.74 -4.56
CA ILE A 213 -2.30 3.29 -3.18
C ILE A 213 -3.60 3.96 -2.68
N ASN A 214 -4.54 3.20 -2.14
CA ASN A 214 -5.87 3.68 -1.73
C ASN A 214 -6.42 2.99 -0.46
N SER A 215 -7.52 3.52 0.09
CA SER A 215 -8.15 3.06 1.34
C SER A 215 -8.46 1.56 1.43
N HIS A 216 -8.86 0.92 0.33
CA HIS A 216 -9.19 -0.51 0.33
C HIS A 216 -7.93 -1.38 0.37
N GLN A 217 -6.86 -0.93 -0.31
CA GLN A 217 -5.57 -1.62 -0.25
C GLN A 217 -4.90 -1.42 1.10
N VAL A 218 -4.90 -0.20 1.66
CA VAL A 218 -4.36 0.05 3.02
C VAL A 218 -5.09 -0.82 4.05
N THR A 219 -6.43 -0.88 3.97
CA THR A 219 -7.26 -1.79 4.78
C THR A 219 -6.77 -3.24 4.68
N ALA A 220 -6.67 -3.80 3.48
CA ALA A 220 -6.35 -5.21 3.31
C ALA A 220 -4.84 -5.55 3.48
N VAL A 221 -3.90 -4.61 3.32
CA VAL A 221 -2.50 -4.82 3.75
C VAL A 221 -2.39 -4.82 5.27
N VAL A 222 -3.05 -3.90 5.97
CA VAL A 222 -3.11 -3.92 7.45
C VAL A 222 -3.71 -5.24 7.93
N GLU A 223 -4.82 -5.69 7.33
CA GLU A 223 -5.45 -6.98 7.66
C GLU A 223 -4.54 -8.17 7.35
N GLN A 224 -3.90 -8.24 6.18
CA GLN A 224 -3.00 -9.33 5.78
C GLN A 224 -1.75 -9.38 6.66
N LYS A 225 -1.08 -8.24 6.86
CA LYS A 225 0.12 -8.16 7.72
C LYS A 225 -0.24 -8.45 9.19
N PHE A 226 -1.45 -8.11 9.66
CA PHE A 226 -1.95 -8.56 10.97
C PHE A 226 -2.15 -10.07 11.03
N LYS A 227 -2.96 -10.63 10.13
CA LYS A 227 -3.32 -12.06 10.08
C LYS A 227 -2.12 -12.99 9.84
N ASN A 228 -1.04 -12.52 9.21
CA ASN A 228 0.14 -13.33 8.92
C ASN A 228 1.24 -13.21 9.99
N HIS A 229 1.24 -12.19 10.85
CA HIS A 229 2.31 -12.02 11.83
C HIS A 229 2.14 -12.93 13.06
N ARG A 230 3.13 -13.80 13.31
CA ARG A 230 3.09 -14.87 14.33
C ARG A 230 2.74 -14.39 15.74
N LYS A 231 3.10 -13.15 16.13
CA LYS A 231 2.79 -12.59 17.45
C LYS A 231 1.44 -11.87 17.52
N PHE A 232 0.96 -11.27 16.44
CA PHE A 232 -0.25 -10.43 16.51
C PHE A 232 -1.53 -11.26 16.72
N LYS A 233 -1.53 -12.52 16.29
CA LYS A 233 -2.59 -13.50 16.63
C LYS A 233 -2.79 -13.74 18.13
N THR A 234 -1.80 -13.41 18.97
CA THR A 234 -1.89 -13.58 20.43
C THR A 234 -2.10 -12.24 21.16
N TYR A 235 -2.42 -11.17 20.43
CA TYR A 235 -2.74 -9.86 21.01
C TYR A 235 -4.26 -9.73 21.12
N ALA A 236 -4.74 -9.22 22.26
CA ALA A 236 -6.16 -8.85 22.39
C ALA A 236 -6.54 -7.67 21.48
N GLN A 237 -5.54 -6.91 21.01
CA GLN A 237 -5.71 -5.78 20.09
C GLN A 237 -5.73 -6.24 18.63
N GLN A 238 -6.84 -6.03 17.92
CA GLN A 238 -7.04 -6.34 16.51
C GLN A 238 -7.54 -5.11 15.73
N PRO A 239 -7.08 -4.88 14.49
CA PRO A 239 -7.59 -3.79 13.67
C PRO A 239 -9.00 -4.10 13.14
N VAL A 240 -9.91 -3.14 13.29
CA VAL A 240 -11.28 -3.13 12.77
C VAL A 240 -11.38 -2.09 11.66
N PHE A 241 -12.09 -2.43 10.59
CA PHE A 241 -12.14 -1.66 9.35
C PHE A 241 -13.57 -1.28 8.98
N PHE A 242 -13.75 -0.05 8.49
CA PHE A 242 -14.99 0.40 7.87
C PHE A 242 -14.66 1.27 6.65
N ASN A 243 -15.14 0.88 5.47
CA ASN A 243 -15.03 1.68 4.25
C ASN A 243 -16.43 1.89 3.64
N TYR A 244 -16.70 3.08 3.14
CA TYR A 244 -17.97 3.48 2.53
C TYR A 244 -17.71 4.39 1.33
N GLY A 245 -18.58 4.35 0.31
CA GLY A 245 -18.43 5.15 -0.90
C GLY A 245 -17.36 4.59 -1.84
N LYS A 246 -16.48 5.46 -2.37
CA LYS A 246 -15.39 5.10 -3.28
C LYS A 246 -14.08 4.86 -2.50
N SER A 247 -13.13 4.22 -3.17
CA SER A 247 -11.75 4.16 -2.67
C SER A 247 -11.12 5.55 -2.64
N ILE A 248 -10.66 6.00 -1.48
CA ILE A 248 -9.95 7.26 -1.30
C ILE A 248 -8.49 7.02 -1.70
N SER A 249 -7.98 7.78 -2.68
CA SER A 249 -6.58 7.65 -3.11
C SER A 249 -5.63 8.28 -2.10
N PHE A 250 -4.47 7.68 -1.89
CA PHE A 250 -3.39 8.21 -1.05
C PHE A 250 -2.31 8.87 -1.93
N TRP A 251 -1.58 8.07 -2.70
CA TRP A 251 -0.53 8.47 -3.65
C TRP A 251 -0.17 7.27 -4.51
N SER A 252 0.40 7.50 -5.68
CA SER A 252 0.99 6.40 -6.48
C SER A 252 2.27 5.88 -5.83
N GLY A 253 2.53 4.58 -6.01
CA GLY A 253 3.72 3.89 -5.53
C GLY A 253 5.00 4.51 -6.07
N ARG A 254 6.09 4.31 -5.33
CA ARG A 254 7.43 4.83 -5.62
C ARG A 254 8.48 3.73 -5.49
N SER A 255 8.07 2.46 -5.51
CA SER A 255 8.98 1.33 -5.60
C SER A 255 9.37 1.05 -7.04
N PHE A 256 10.62 1.40 -7.36
CA PHE A 256 11.56 0.31 -7.44
C PHE A 256 12.23 0.17 -6.06
N ASN A 257 12.78 -0.99 -5.69
CA ASN A 257 13.44 -1.11 -4.38
C ASN A 257 14.70 -0.20 -4.43
N PHE A 258 14.77 0.88 -3.62
CA PHE A 258 15.57 2.09 -3.90
C PHE A 258 16.49 2.56 -2.74
N ILE A 259 17.83 2.65 -2.95
CA ILE A 259 18.89 3.51 -2.28
C ILE A 259 20.14 4.20 -3.20
N LEU A 260 20.27 5.55 -3.47
CA LEU A 260 21.24 6.51 -4.21
C LEU A 260 22.02 7.60 -3.36
N ILE A 261 23.04 8.30 -3.92
CA ILE A 261 23.76 9.58 -3.52
C ILE A 261 25.20 9.39 -2.94
N PRO A 262 26.21 10.30 -3.11
CA PRO A 262 26.40 11.45 -4.02
C PRO A 262 27.55 11.25 -5.07
N LEU A 263 27.87 12.31 -5.82
CA LEU A 263 28.78 12.37 -6.98
C LEU A 263 30.25 12.71 -6.61
N LEU A 264 31.25 11.96 -7.10
CA LEU A 264 32.59 12.53 -7.40
C LEU A 264 33.43 11.69 -8.38
N LEU A 265 34.15 12.41 -9.27
CA LEU A 265 35.32 12.03 -10.07
C LEU A 265 35.25 10.94 -11.17
N LEU A 266 36.11 11.18 -12.17
CA LEU A 266 36.35 10.36 -13.36
C LEU A 266 37.32 9.21 -13.04
N LEU A 267 37.25 8.10 -13.80
CA LEU A 267 38.32 7.81 -14.76
C LEU A 267 37.87 6.85 -15.88
N ILE A 268 38.53 6.97 -17.05
CA ILE A 268 38.43 6.05 -18.17
C ILE A 268 39.60 5.05 -18.06
N ILE A 269 39.32 3.75 -18.07
CA ILE A 269 40.31 2.71 -18.47
C ILE A 269 39.59 1.71 -19.37
N THR A 270 40.29 1.24 -20.41
CA THR A 270 39.77 0.39 -21.49
C THR A 270 40.39 -1.02 -21.49
N ALA A 271 39.72 -1.91 -22.22
CA ALA A 271 40.26 -3.07 -22.94
C ALA A 271 40.51 -4.43 -22.23
N SER A 272 40.43 -5.47 -23.08
CA SER A 272 41.09 -6.79 -23.00
C SER A 272 40.44 -7.93 -22.18
N ILE A 273 39.67 -8.76 -22.89
CA ILE A 273 39.36 -10.18 -22.56
C ILE A 273 40.35 -11.07 -23.33
N PRO A 274 41.09 -11.98 -22.66
CA PRO A 274 41.10 -13.42 -23.01
C PRO A 274 41.39 -14.35 -21.79
N LEU A 275 41.21 -15.68 -21.79
CA LEU A 275 40.41 -16.60 -22.62
C LEU A 275 39.99 -17.82 -21.76
N ILE A 276 39.05 -18.61 -22.28
CA ILE A 276 38.58 -19.93 -21.84
C ILE A 276 39.67 -20.85 -21.24
N SER A 277 39.39 -21.45 -20.08
CA SER A 277 40.04 -22.69 -19.62
C SER A 277 39.03 -23.86 -19.63
N LYS A 278 39.47 -25.05 -20.08
CA LYS A 278 38.64 -26.27 -20.10
C LYS A 278 38.64 -26.92 -18.73
N PHE A 279 37.45 -27.22 -18.18
CA PHE A 279 37.33 -27.99 -16.94
C PHE A 279 37.01 -29.47 -17.18
N TYR A 280 37.51 -30.29 -16.26
CA TYR A 280 37.51 -31.75 -16.28
C TYR A 280 36.26 -32.28 -15.56
N ILE A 281 35.65 -33.37 -16.05
CA ILE A 281 34.46 -33.99 -15.43
C ILE A 281 34.86 -35.31 -14.76
N PRO A 282 34.88 -35.39 -13.41
CA PRO A 282 34.73 -36.64 -12.70
C PRO A 282 33.23 -37.02 -12.60
N GLN A 283 32.89 -38.29 -12.80
CA GLN A 283 31.53 -38.79 -12.61
C GLN A 283 31.24 -39.22 -11.17
N ASN A 284 29.93 -39.33 -10.87
CA ASN A 284 29.31 -40.05 -9.76
C ASN A 284 29.42 -39.47 -8.33
N SER A 285 28.35 -38.79 -7.93
CA SER A 285 27.64 -39.17 -6.71
C SER A 285 26.13 -39.02 -6.93
N SER A 286 25.36 -40.08 -6.70
CA SER A 286 23.93 -40.12 -7.01
C SER A 286 23.06 -39.58 -5.86
N PHE A 287 22.77 -38.28 -5.89
CA PHE A 287 21.56 -37.74 -5.29
C PHE A 287 20.58 -37.39 -6.42
N THR A 288 19.34 -37.88 -6.35
CA THR A 288 18.23 -37.45 -7.22
C THR A 288 17.75 -36.07 -6.80
N GLN A 289 18.62 -35.08 -7.02
CA GLN A 289 18.35 -33.67 -6.76
C GLN A 289 17.28 -33.19 -7.75
N LYS A 290 16.18 -32.64 -7.23
CA LYS A 290 14.99 -32.29 -8.02
C LYS A 290 15.32 -31.09 -8.93
N GLU A 291 15.57 -31.35 -10.22
CA GLU A 291 16.09 -30.35 -11.17
C GLU A 291 15.10 -29.20 -11.44
N LYS A 292 13.80 -29.49 -11.40
CA LYS A 292 12.71 -28.52 -11.59
C LYS A 292 11.56 -28.75 -10.63
N GLU A 293 10.91 -27.66 -10.26
CA GLU A 293 9.61 -27.61 -9.61
C GLU A 293 8.67 -26.67 -10.38
N LEU A 294 7.37 -26.93 -10.28
CA LEU A 294 6.33 -26.11 -10.91
C LEU A 294 5.60 -25.34 -9.82
N PHE A 295 5.79 -24.02 -9.78
CA PHE A 295 4.88 -23.15 -9.03
C PHE A 295 3.54 -23.06 -9.77
N THR A 296 2.44 -23.03 -9.02
CA THR A 296 1.07 -22.80 -9.52
C THR A 296 0.38 -21.85 -8.56
N SER A 297 -0.31 -20.83 -9.06
CA SER A 297 -1.11 -19.93 -8.23
C SER A 297 -2.34 -20.65 -7.65
N ASP A 298 -2.66 -20.34 -6.40
CA ASP A 298 -3.97 -20.67 -5.82
C ASP A 298 -5.09 -19.99 -6.61
N ASP A 299 -6.28 -20.60 -6.68
CA ASP A 299 -7.46 -20.04 -7.36
C ASP A 299 -8.09 -18.84 -6.61
N PHE A 300 -7.36 -18.27 -5.66
CA PHE A 300 -7.83 -17.32 -4.64
C PHE A 300 -7.95 -15.85 -5.13
N MET A 301 -7.91 -15.62 -6.45
CA MET A 301 -7.75 -14.30 -7.08
C MET A 301 -8.82 -13.95 -8.13
N ASP A 302 -9.84 -14.80 -8.31
CA ASP A 302 -10.81 -14.75 -9.43
C ASP A 302 -10.12 -14.62 -10.81
N SER A 303 -8.87 -15.08 -10.91
CA SER A 303 -8.00 -14.91 -12.08
C SER A 303 -7.93 -16.17 -12.93
N ALA A 304 -7.24 -16.05 -14.07
CA ALA A 304 -6.66 -17.21 -14.71
C ALA A 304 -5.62 -17.86 -13.77
N LYS A 305 -5.49 -19.19 -13.84
CA LYS A 305 -4.52 -19.97 -13.08
C LYS A 305 -3.17 -19.85 -13.77
N VAL A 306 -2.13 -19.40 -13.06
CA VAL A 306 -0.79 -19.24 -13.63
C VAL A 306 0.20 -20.27 -13.10
N LYS A 307 1.12 -20.69 -13.96
CA LYS A 307 2.15 -21.69 -13.64
C LYS A 307 3.51 -21.23 -14.15
N ILE A 308 4.58 -21.57 -13.43
CA ILE A 308 5.96 -21.29 -13.83
C ILE A 308 6.93 -22.31 -13.22
N GLU A 309 7.87 -22.79 -14.02
CA GLU A 309 8.94 -23.68 -13.55
C GLU A 309 10.10 -22.90 -12.92
N TYR A 310 10.71 -23.47 -11.88
CA TYR A 310 11.95 -22.98 -11.28
C TYR A 310 12.82 -24.15 -10.81
N ASN A 311 14.13 -23.92 -10.66
CA ASN A 311 15.04 -24.93 -10.10
C ASN A 311 15.24 -24.65 -8.60
N PRO A 312 14.75 -25.51 -7.67
CA PRO A 312 14.82 -25.26 -6.22
C PRO A 312 16.26 -25.26 -5.66
N ASN A 313 17.24 -25.71 -6.45
CA ASN A 313 18.65 -25.73 -6.06
C ASN A 313 19.34 -24.40 -6.37
N GLN A 314 18.83 -23.67 -7.38
CA GLN A 314 19.31 -22.34 -7.78
C GLN A 314 18.47 -21.20 -7.18
N VAL A 315 17.22 -21.50 -6.77
CA VAL A 315 16.20 -20.52 -6.38
C VAL A 315 15.56 -20.89 -5.04
N GLU A 316 15.16 -19.89 -4.27
CA GLU A 316 14.29 -20.00 -3.10
C GLU A 316 12.95 -19.30 -3.39
N LEU A 317 11.85 -20.07 -3.39
CA LEU A 317 10.50 -19.56 -3.60
C LEU A 317 9.94 -18.94 -2.30
N GLN A 318 9.42 -17.73 -2.43
CA GLN A 318 8.57 -17.06 -1.46
C GLN A 318 7.20 -16.79 -2.09
N ILE A 319 6.17 -17.47 -1.60
CA ILE A 319 4.76 -17.20 -1.97
C ILE A 319 4.32 -15.92 -1.24
N ILE A 320 3.63 -15.02 -1.96
CA ILE A 320 3.23 -13.70 -1.47
C ILE A 320 1.71 -13.53 -1.53
N ASN A 321 1.07 -13.93 -2.64
CA ASN A 321 -0.38 -13.86 -2.86
C ASN A 321 -1.00 -12.52 -2.42
N ASN A 322 -0.33 -11.39 -2.71
CA ASN A 322 -0.83 -10.07 -2.36
C ASN A 322 -1.91 -9.65 -3.36
N ARG A 323 -3.18 -9.75 -2.93
CA ARG A 323 -4.40 -9.35 -3.67
C ARG A 323 -4.41 -7.90 -4.16
N LEU A 324 -3.46 -7.07 -3.73
CA LEU A 324 -3.48 -5.63 -3.88
C LEU A 324 -2.38 -5.18 -4.83
N SER A 325 -1.11 -5.44 -4.49
CA SER A 325 0.02 -5.17 -5.40
C SER A 325 0.10 -6.15 -6.58
N GLY A 326 -0.80 -7.14 -6.64
CA GLY A 326 -0.78 -8.21 -7.62
C GLY A 326 0.36 -9.23 -7.45
N GLU A 327 1.35 -9.01 -6.57
CA GLU A 327 2.53 -9.89 -6.45
C GLU A 327 2.15 -11.26 -5.88
N ILE A 328 2.25 -12.29 -6.73
CA ILE A 328 1.88 -13.69 -6.43
C ILE A 328 3.04 -14.40 -5.76
N ALA A 329 4.24 -14.34 -6.36
CA ALA A 329 5.40 -15.10 -5.91
C ALA A 329 6.73 -14.40 -6.26
N LYS A 330 7.75 -14.63 -5.44
CA LYS A 330 9.10 -14.08 -5.57
C LYS A 330 10.14 -15.20 -5.45
N PHE A 331 11.14 -15.15 -6.30
CA PHE A 331 12.05 -16.25 -6.60
C PHE A 331 13.48 -15.75 -6.44
N TRP A 332 14.05 -15.96 -5.24
CA TRP A 332 15.36 -15.44 -4.85
C TRP A 332 16.49 -16.34 -5.34
N PHE A 333 17.51 -15.79 -5.99
CA PHE A 333 18.66 -16.59 -6.41
C PHE A 333 19.56 -16.97 -5.23
N LYS A 334 20.09 -18.20 -5.26
CA LYS A 334 20.98 -18.73 -4.22
C LYS A 334 22.46 -18.40 -4.51
N PRO A 335 23.27 -18.09 -3.48
CA PRO A 335 22.90 -17.90 -2.07
C PRO A 335 22.12 -16.59 -1.85
N LYS A 336 21.05 -16.65 -1.05
CA LYS A 336 20.15 -15.52 -0.80
C LYS A 336 20.81 -14.50 0.14
N ASN A 337 21.15 -13.31 -0.37
CA ASN A 337 21.73 -12.25 0.44
C ASN A 337 20.64 -11.37 1.08
N LEU A 338 20.21 -11.76 2.29
CA LEU A 338 19.08 -11.13 3.00
C LEU A 338 19.29 -9.64 3.37
N SER A 339 20.52 -9.13 3.34
CA SER A 339 20.81 -7.72 3.65
C SER A 339 20.67 -6.75 2.48
N GLU A 340 20.53 -7.25 1.24
CA GLU A 340 20.56 -6.41 0.02
C GLU A 340 19.24 -6.40 -0.78
N GLU A 341 18.37 -7.40 -0.58
CA GLU A 341 17.06 -7.57 -1.26
C GLU A 341 17.09 -7.49 -2.80
N ILE A 342 18.17 -7.99 -3.41
CA ILE A 342 18.40 -8.02 -4.86
C ILE A 342 18.80 -9.42 -5.33
N ASN A 343 18.88 -9.61 -6.65
CA ASN A 343 19.02 -10.91 -7.30
C ASN A 343 17.80 -11.81 -7.05
N TYR A 344 16.68 -11.44 -7.68
CA TYR A 344 15.44 -12.25 -7.73
C TYR A 344 14.72 -12.08 -9.07
N PHE A 345 13.77 -12.99 -9.37
CA PHE A 345 12.64 -12.69 -10.25
C PHE A 345 11.31 -12.78 -9.48
N SER A 346 10.25 -12.15 -9.97
CA SER A 346 8.92 -12.23 -9.37
C SER A 346 7.81 -12.25 -10.42
N LEU A 347 6.64 -12.74 -9.99
CA LEU A 347 5.44 -12.90 -10.78
C LEU A 347 4.30 -12.13 -10.14
N ALA A 348 3.62 -11.28 -10.92
CA ALA A 348 2.45 -10.52 -10.49
C ALA A 348 1.28 -10.66 -11.48
N ALA A 349 0.06 -10.47 -10.98
CA ALA A 349 -1.16 -10.31 -11.78
C ALA A 349 -1.98 -9.11 -11.25
N GLU A 350 -1.89 -7.99 -11.94
CA GLU A 350 -2.51 -6.70 -11.58
C GLU A 350 -3.83 -6.49 -12.34
N ASP A 351 -4.84 -5.87 -11.73
CA ASP A 351 -6.10 -5.54 -12.42
C ASP A 351 -5.95 -4.32 -13.35
N THR A 352 -6.43 -4.43 -14.60
CA THR A 352 -6.47 -3.29 -15.52
C THR A 352 -7.72 -2.46 -15.32
N ILE A 353 -7.59 -1.14 -15.28
CA ILE A 353 -8.73 -0.23 -15.27
C ILE A 353 -9.44 -0.34 -16.63
N GLN A 354 -10.64 -0.94 -16.62
CA GLN A 354 -11.49 -1.23 -17.79
C GLN A 354 -10.86 -2.21 -18.81
N TRP A 355 -11.47 -2.30 -20.01
CA TRP A 355 -11.00 -3.14 -21.13
C TRP A 355 -9.85 -2.46 -21.88
N MET A 356 -8.70 -2.34 -21.23
CA MET A 356 -7.51 -1.68 -21.77
C MET A 356 -6.80 -2.55 -22.82
N ALA A 357 -6.29 -1.93 -23.90
CA ALA A 357 -5.46 -2.62 -24.88
C ALA A 357 -4.02 -2.85 -24.36
N LEU A 358 -3.32 -3.88 -24.84
CA LEU A 358 -1.91 -4.12 -24.43
C LEU A 358 -1.01 -2.93 -24.75
N GLU A 359 -1.23 -2.27 -25.88
CA GLU A 359 -0.49 -1.07 -26.30
C GLU A 359 -0.81 0.15 -25.41
N GLU A 360 -2.07 0.31 -25.00
CA GLU A 360 -2.53 1.37 -24.10
C GLU A 360 -1.93 1.23 -22.70
N TYR A 361 -2.02 0.02 -22.11
CA TYR A 361 -1.37 -0.32 -20.84
C TYR A 361 0.15 -0.13 -20.92
N THR A 362 0.77 -0.58 -22.01
CA THR A 362 2.21 -0.40 -22.25
C THR A 362 2.57 1.09 -22.33
N ASN A 363 1.78 1.92 -23.01
CA ASN A 363 2.02 3.36 -23.12
C ASN A 363 1.84 4.08 -21.78
N GLN A 364 0.88 3.67 -20.95
CA GLN A 364 0.76 4.16 -19.57
C GLN A 364 2.02 3.84 -18.75
N VAL A 365 2.38 2.56 -18.63
CA VAL A 365 3.56 2.11 -17.84
C VAL A 365 4.85 2.75 -18.36
N LEU A 366 5.02 2.87 -19.69
CA LEU A 366 6.18 3.55 -20.27
C LEU A 366 6.20 5.05 -19.98
N ASN A 367 5.05 5.72 -19.84
CA ASN A 367 5.01 7.15 -19.51
C ASN A 367 5.29 7.42 -18.04
N GLU A 368 4.83 6.55 -17.14
CA GLU A 368 5.18 6.57 -15.72
C GLU A 368 6.69 6.36 -15.54
N ILE A 369 7.26 5.34 -16.18
CA ILE A 369 8.70 5.04 -16.12
C ILE A 369 9.56 6.17 -16.71
N LYS A 370 9.12 6.86 -17.77
CA LYS A 370 9.83 8.03 -18.34
C LYS A 370 9.84 9.26 -17.42
N GLN A 371 8.90 9.38 -16.49
CA GLN A 371 8.86 10.50 -15.53
C GLN A 371 9.85 10.28 -14.37
N ASP A 372 10.23 9.04 -14.09
CA ASP A 372 11.22 8.70 -13.08
C ASP A 372 12.65 8.99 -13.55
N LYS A 373 13.20 10.11 -13.07
CA LYS A 373 14.57 10.57 -13.36
C LYS A 373 15.68 9.64 -12.82
N THR A 374 15.34 8.60 -12.06
CA THR A 374 16.30 7.60 -11.56
C THR A 374 16.43 6.38 -12.47
N VAL A 375 15.57 6.26 -13.49
CA VAL A 375 15.55 5.17 -14.47
C VAL A 375 16.30 5.55 -15.75
N THR A 376 16.89 4.56 -16.41
CA THR A 376 17.45 4.66 -17.75
C THR A 376 17.10 3.40 -18.54
N ILE A 377 16.18 3.55 -19.50
CA ILE A 377 15.76 2.47 -20.39
C ILE A 377 16.93 2.08 -21.31
N LEU A 378 17.20 0.77 -21.41
CA LEU A 378 18.25 0.18 -22.26
C LEU A 378 17.66 -0.54 -23.47
N GLU A 379 16.51 -1.20 -23.29
CA GLU A 379 15.74 -1.87 -24.34
C GLU A 379 14.24 -1.66 -24.08
N SER A 380 13.46 -1.49 -25.14
CA SER A 380 12.01 -1.37 -25.09
C SER A 380 11.45 -2.01 -26.37
N SER A 381 10.84 -3.18 -26.27
CA SER A 381 10.55 -4.03 -27.44
C SER A 381 9.29 -4.88 -27.26
N PRO A 382 8.55 -5.19 -28.35
CA PRO A 382 7.53 -6.23 -28.34
C PRO A 382 8.15 -7.59 -27.98
N GLY A 383 7.38 -8.43 -27.28
CA GLY A 383 7.79 -9.77 -26.89
C GLY A 383 6.64 -10.78 -26.96
N ILE A 384 6.90 -11.99 -26.46
CA ILE A 384 5.92 -13.06 -26.28
C ILE A 384 6.00 -13.55 -24.83
N LEU A 385 4.84 -13.73 -24.19
CA LEU A 385 4.71 -14.28 -22.84
C LEU A 385 3.45 -15.16 -22.80
N ALA A 386 3.54 -16.38 -22.23
CA ALA A 386 2.44 -17.35 -22.20
C ALA A 386 1.73 -17.55 -23.57
N ASN A 387 2.51 -17.60 -24.66
CA ASN A 387 2.05 -17.69 -26.05
C ASN A 387 1.11 -16.54 -26.51
N LYS A 388 1.14 -15.39 -25.84
CA LYS A 388 0.41 -14.17 -26.19
C LYS A 388 1.39 -13.05 -26.57
N LYS A 389 0.90 -12.05 -27.30
CA LYS A 389 1.63 -10.78 -27.49
C LYS A 389 1.96 -10.20 -26.11
N ALA A 390 3.19 -9.75 -25.93
CA ALA A 390 3.68 -9.14 -24.71
C ALA A 390 4.49 -7.87 -25.06
N TYR A 391 4.82 -7.09 -24.05
CA TYR A 391 5.84 -6.05 -24.16
C TYR A 391 6.95 -6.30 -23.14
N LYS A 392 8.19 -6.02 -23.52
CA LYS A 392 9.39 -6.22 -22.71
C LYS A 392 10.17 -4.91 -22.62
N ILE A 393 10.61 -4.57 -21.41
CA ILE A 393 11.61 -3.53 -21.17
C ILE A 393 12.83 -4.11 -20.48
N ILE A 394 14.00 -3.56 -20.78
CA ILE A 394 15.21 -3.71 -19.96
C ILE A 394 15.67 -2.31 -19.59
N TYR A 395 15.89 -2.06 -18.30
CA TYR A 395 16.27 -0.75 -17.81
C TYR A 395 17.18 -0.85 -16.59
N ASN A 396 18.15 0.06 -16.50
CA ASN A 396 18.81 0.34 -15.24
C ASN A 396 17.87 1.22 -14.41
N SER A 397 17.60 0.85 -13.16
CA SER A 397 17.18 1.82 -12.16
C SER A 397 18.35 2.05 -11.22
N LYS A 398 18.53 3.29 -10.77
CA LYS A 398 19.26 3.51 -9.54
C LYS A 398 18.44 3.00 -8.36
N LYS A 399 19.01 3.24 -7.19
CA LYS A 399 18.41 3.09 -5.88
C LYS A 399 18.03 4.62 -5.42
N ALA A 400 17.55 5.07 -4.20
CA ALA A 400 17.43 6.46 -3.58
C ALA A 400 17.78 6.58 -2.00
N GLY A 401 19.04 6.89 -1.54
CA GLY A 401 19.79 6.55 -0.26
C GLY A 401 20.97 5.45 -0.11
N GLN A 402 21.77 5.04 -1.13
CA GLN A 402 22.90 4.02 -1.27
C GLN A 402 23.67 4.41 -2.58
N GLN A 403 24.33 3.54 -3.38
CA GLN A 403 24.80 3.91 -4.73
C GLN A 403 24.61 2.85 -5.84
N GLU A 404 24.16 1.63 -5.53
CA GLU A 404 24.22 0.52 -6.48
C GLU A 404 23.09 0.57 -7.53
N ILE A 405 23.46 0.68 -8.81
CA ILE A 405 22.53 0.50 -9.93
C ILE A 405 22.05 -0.96 -9.93
N VAL A 406 20.75 -1.18 -10.13
CA VAL A 406 20.19 -2.50 -10.44
C VAL A 406 19.72 -2.53 -11.89
N LYS A 407 20.01 -3.64 -12.59
CA LYS A 407 19.54 -3.87 -13.95
C LYS A 407 18.29 -4.73 -13.87
N ASN A 408 17.20 -4.21 -14.44
CA ASN A 408 15.88 -4.81 -14.43
C ASN A 408 15.50 -5.28 -15.84
N MET A 409 14.75 -6.36 -15.93
CA MET A 409 13.92 -6.71 -17.07
C MET A 409 12.49 -6.92 -16.59
N GLU A 410 11.52 -6.36 -17.31
CA GLU A 410 10.11 -6.69 -17.13
C GLU A 410 9.52 -7.15 -18.44
N ILE A 411 8.64 -8.14 -18.38
CA ILE A 411 7.82 -8.59 -19.51
C ILE A 411 6.38 -8.79 -19.04
N TRP A 412 5.41 -8.24 -19.78
CA TRP A 412 3.99 -8.31 -19.43
C TRP A 412 3.08 -8.64 -20.61
N THR A 413 1.96 -9.32 -20.33
CA THR A 413 0.86 -9.56 -21.26
C THR A 413 -0.49 -9.35 -20.58
N LEU A 414 -1.54 -9.03 -21.34
CA LEU A 414 -2.90 -8.89 -20.82
C LEU A 414 -3.73 -10.15 -21.07
N PHE A 415 -4.48 -10.59 -20.07
CA PHE A 415 -5.49 -11.65 -20.21
C PHE A 415 -6.62 -11.44 -19.20
N ASN A 416 -7.89 -11.61 -19.61
CA ASN A 416 -9.07 -11.46 -18.75
C ASN A 416 -9.05 -10.22 -17.81
N ARG A 417 -8.76 -9.03 -18.36
CA ARG A 417 -8.64 -7.74 -17.62
C ARG A 417 -7.59 -7.70 -16.50
N LYS A 418 -6.58 -8.59 -16.56
CA LYS A 418 -5.39 -8.53 -15.69
C LYS A 418 -4.11 -8.45 -16.53
N ALA A 419 -3.14 -7.68 -16.05
CA ALA A 419 -1.78 -7.64 -16.54
C ALA A 419 -0.93 -8.67 -15.79
N TYR A 420 -0.40 -9.67 -16.50
CA TYR A 420 0.48 -10.69 -15.95
C TYR A 420 1.92 -10.29 -16.24
N ILE A 421 2.71 -10.07 -15.19
CA ILE A 421 4.03 -9.46 -15.25
C ILE A 421 5.06 -10.40 -14.65
N ILE A 422 6.16 -10.64 -15.36
CA ILE A 422 7.38 -11.21 -14.79
C ILE A 422 8.44 -10.11 -14.72
N LYS A 423 8.92 -9.83 -13.51
CA LYS A 423 10.02 -8.90 -13.23
C LYS A 423 11.27 -9.69 -12.88
N TYR A 424 12.42 -9.25 -13.36
CA TYR A 424 13.75 -9.74 -12.99
C TYR A 424 14.63 -8.58 -12.57
N THR A 425 15.24 -8.66 -11.39
CA THR A 425 16.07 -7.60 -10.80
C THR A 425 17.37 -8.19 -10.27
N ALA A 426 18.49 -7.75 -10.83
CA ALA A 426 19.82 -8.19 -10.40
C ALA A 426 20.85 -7.05 -10.39
N LYS A 427 21.94 -7.26 -9.64
CA LYS A 427 23.14 -6.43 -9.68
C LYS A 427 23.74 -6.55 -11.10
N PRO A 428 24.20 -5.47 -11.77
CA PRO A 428 24.71 -5.56 -13.15
C PRO A 428 25.77 -6.64 -13.36
N LYS A 429 26.66 -6.85 -12.38
CA LYS A 429 27.68 -7.93 -12.35
C LYS A 429 27.12 -9.35 -12.23
N ASP A 430 25.94 -9.51 -11.63
CA ASP A 430 25.24 -10.79 -11.42
C ASP A 430 24.13 -11.01 -12.46
N TYR A 431 23.85 -10.03 -13.32
CA TYR A 431 22.70 -10.06 -14.23
C TYR A 431 22.85 -11.20 -15.24
N ASP A 432 23.93 -11.23 -16.02
CA ASP A 432 24.09 -12.25 -17.06
C ASP A 432 24.31 -13.67 -16.48
N LYS A 433 24.72 -13.75 -15.20
CA LYS A 433 24.87 -15.00 -14.41
C LYS A 433 23.51 -15.65 -14.07
N PHE A 434 22.47 -14.86 -13.79
CA PHE A 434 21.14 -15.38 -13.43
C PHE A 434 20.10 -15.26 -14.56
N LEU A 435 20.38 -14.47 -15.60
CA LEU A 435 19.49 -14.23 -16.74
C LEU A 435 18.98 -15.52 -17.41
N SER A 436 19.83 -16.53 -17.59
CA SER A 436 19.44 -17.81 -18.21
C SER A 436 18.41 -18.58 -17.38
N ILE A 437 18.49 -18.49 -16.06
CA ILE A 437 17.53 -19.12 -15.12
C ILE A 437 16.18 -18.39 -15.22
N THR A 438 16.22 -17.06 -15.21
CA THR A 438 15.04 -16.21 -15.45
C THR A 438 14.40 -16.51 -16.81
N GLN A 439 15.19 -16.64 -17.87
CA GLN A 439 14.70 -16.93 -19.22
C GLN A 439 14.04 -18.31 -19.29
N SER A 440 14.60 -19.34 -18.63
CA SER A 440 13.97 -20.65 -18.52
C SER A 440 12.62 -20.58 -17.77
N ALA A 441 12.53 -19.77 -16.71
CA ALA A 441 11.27 -19.55 -16.00
C ALA A 441 10.24 -18.84 -16.91
N ILE A 442 10.61 -17.73 -17.56
CA ILE A 442 9.75 -17.00 -18.51
C ILE A 442 9.25 -17.90 -19.65
N ALA A 443 10.11 -18.76 -20.21
CA ALA A 443 9.74 -19.68 -21.28
C ALA A 443 8.75 -20.77 -20.83
N SER A 444 8.74 -21.13 -19.55
CA SER A 444 7.80 -22.08 -18.95
C SER A 444 6.47 -21.46 -18.51
N PHE A 445 6.34 -20.14 -18.53
CA PHE A 445 5.20 -19.44 -17.94
C PHE A 445 3.92 -19.63 -18.74
N THR A 446 2.85 -20.09 -18.09
CA THR A 446 1.53 -20.31 -18.69
C THR A 446 0.41 -19.65 -17.91
N ILE A 447 -0.67 -19.32 -18.63
CA ILE A 447 -1.90 -18.70 -18.11
C ILE A 447 -3.08 -19.54 -18.60
N GLU A 448 -3.80 -20.19 -17.69
CA GLU A 448 -4.92 -21.11 -17.96
C GLU A 448 -6.26 -20.52 -17.50
N ASN A 449 -7.30 -20.63 -18.33
CA ASN A 449 -8.61 -20.07 -17.98
C ASN A 449 -9.37 -20.98 -17.00
N ASN A 450 -9.85 -20.43 -15.90
CA ASN A 450 -10.72 -21.15 -14.95
C ASN A 450 -12.16 -21.22 -15.49
N ASN A 451 -12.39 -22.15 -16.44
CA ASN A 451 -13.67 -22.34 -17.15
C ASN A 451 -14.80 -22.85 -16.23
N SER A 452 -15.39 -21.97 -15.41
CA SER A 452 -16.50 -22.30 -14.51
C SER A 452 -17.75 -21.40 -14.61
N ARG A 453 -17.73 -20.34 -15.44
CA ARG A 453 -18.85 -19.36 -15.56
C ARG A 453 -19.32 -19.02 -16.98
N GLU A 454 -18.78 -19.65 -18.02
CA GLU A 454 -19.02 -19.28 -19.44
C GLU A 454 -20.40 -19.72 -20.02
N LYS A 455 -21.45 -19.81 -19.18
CA LYS A 455 -22.78 -20.30 -19.60
C LYS A 455 -23.92 -19.27 -19.63
N ASN A 456 -23.71 -18.05 -19.11
CA ASN A 456 -24.82 -17.13 -18.81
C ASN A 456 -24.79 -15.77 -19.54
N ASP A 457 -23.76 -15.43 -20.32
CA ASP A 457 -23.73 -14.19 -21.11
C ASP A 457 -24.23 -14.42 -22.56
N PRO A 458 -25.10 -13.55 -23.11
CA PRO A 458 -25.62 -13.68 -24.48
C PRO A 458 -24.58 -13.27 -25.54
N PRO A 459 -24.68 -13.79 -26.78
CA PRO A 459 -23.67 -13.59 -27.81
C PRO A 459 -23.55 -12.13 -28.28
N GLN A 460 -22.31 -11.73 -28.58
CA GLN A 460 -21.98 -10.39 -29.08
C GLN A 460 -22.69 -10.09 -30.41
N LYS A 461 -23.31 -8.92 -30.52
CA LYS A 461 -23.80 -8.39 -31.81
C LYS A 461 -22.66 -7.69 -32.55
N ASN A 462 -22.32 -8.21 -33.73
CA ASN A 462 -21.45 -7.53 -34.68
C ASN A 462 -22.21 -6.37 -35.34
N ASN A 463 -21.69 -5.14 -35.24
CA ASN A 463 -22.14 -4.00 -36.05
C ASN A 463 -21.13 -3.78 -37.20
N PRO A 464 -21.52 -3.92 -38.47
CA PRO A 464 -20.67 -3.56 -39.61
C PRO A 464 -20.70 -2.05 -39.89
N THR A 465 -19.57 -1.49 -40.33
CA THR A 465 -19.42 -0.06 -40.66
C THR A 465 -19.66 0.24 -42.14
N THR A 466 -20.82 0.83 -42.43
CA THR A 466 -21.14 1.63 -43.63
C THR A 466 -22.23 2.63 -43.23
N GLY A 467 -22.31 3.86 -43.71
CA GLY A 467 -21.49 4.62 -44.67
C GLY A 467 -22.26 5.92 -44.98
N ASN A 468 -21.63 7.09 -44.89
CA ASN A 468 -22.38 8.36 -44.79
C ASN A 468 -22.71 8.99 -46.14
N VAL A 469 -24.00 9.16 -46.46
CA VAL A 469 -24.51 10.06 -47.51
C VAL A 469 -25.87 10.63 -47.09
N ASP A 470 -25.96 11.94 -46.90
CA ASP A 470 -27.22 12.64 -46.67
C ASP A 470 -28.05 12.74 -47.97
N GLY A 471 -29.38 12.60 -47.86
CA GLY A 471 -30.26 12.52 -49.04
C GLY A 471 -31.73 12.79 -48.72
N VAL A 472 -32.05 13.98 -48.21
CA VAL A 472 -33.44 14.37 -47.87
C VAL A 472 -34.28 14.54 -49.13
N ILE A 473 -35.31 13.72 -49.29
CA ILE A 473 -36.43 13.95 -50.22
C ILE A 473 -37.74 13.75 -49.45
N MET A 474 -38.53 14.82 -49.34
CA MET A 474 -39.92 14.72 -48.84
C MET A 474 -40.82 14.07 -49.89
N THR A 475 -41.78 13.25 -49.45
CA THR A 475 -43.01 12.97 -50.22
C THR A 475 -44.23 13.14 -49.30
N PRO A 476 -45.34 13.75 -49.77
CA PRO A 476 -46.46 14.09 -48.91
C PRO A 476 -47.64 13.10 -49.02
N LYS A 477 -48.16 12.68 -47.86
CA LYS A 477 -49.61 12.65 -47.54
C LYS A 477 -49.86 12.32 -46.08
#